data_AF-A0A1E5TCG4-F1
#
_entry.id   AF-A0A1E5TCG4-F1
#
_cell.length_a   1.000
_cell.length_b   1.000
_cell.length_c   1.000
_cell.angle_alpha   90.00
_cell.angle_beta   90.00
_cell.angle_gamma   90.00
#
_symmetry.space_group_name_H-M   'P 1'
#
loop_
_entity.id
_entity.type
_entity.pdbx_description
1 polymer ?
#
loop_
_entity_poly.entity_id
_entity_poly.type
_entity_poly.pdbx_seq_one_letter_code
_entity_poly.pdbx_strand_id
1 'polypeptide(L)'
;MTDSIIKDLYLHDELTTSFKLIKLGFGEFQNLDSINDFYHLPFQLLSSGLERLMKCFICLGYYEIHKEYPDSKYLKKCGGRNGHDLNELKNNILTNYFENRKIPALKIDEKFLREDSDLKELIYLLSEFGKYARYHNLDIITSASKPSIDVKRLWEKYETDIVLADTNLLEKLSDFEYEKEVHSYVTQFIISKLEIFVRAISRQFTIGQLGEKAQQFSPVYYDFILLKDDKIGTIDYRKQTTRFKQKEKKTHKRTAIDNLNRKINPDIKFKKISKKDFHGEWPFYAEEVIIECRQKYWCTIEIDGIDYALNGSASDRYKLDSVADAGMSIRGKSIGPFIDMALELNEK
;
A
#
# COMPACT_ATOMS: atom_id res chain seq x y z
N MET A 1 26.68 -29.62 15.70
CA MET A 1 26.90 -28.74 14.51
C MET A 1 25.69 -28.71 13.56
N THR A 2 24.66 -29.56 13.75
CA THR A 2 23.49 -29.69 12.86
C THR A 2 22.28 -28.83 13.27
N ASP A 3 22.04 -28.62 14.57
CA ASP A 3 20.81 -27.95 15.06
C ASP A 3 20.77 -26.42 14.80
N SER A 4 21.89 -25.72 15.00
CA SER A 4 21.93 -24.26 14.79
C SER A 4 21.76 -23.86 13.32
N ILE A 5 22.33 -24.63 12.39
CA ILE A 5 22.20 -24.36 10.95
C ILE A 5 20.75 -24.57 10.51
N ILE A 6 20.10 -25.63 11.01
CA ILE A 6 18.68 -25.90 10.72
C ILE A 6 17.80 -24.75 11.22
N LYS A 7 18.04 -24.24 12.44
CA LYS A 7 17.31 -23.08 12.98
C LYS A 7 17.51 -21.82 12.14
N ASP A 8 18.73 -21.56 11.68
CA ASP A 8 19.03 -20.42 10.79
C ASP A 8 18.29 -20.55 9.44
N LEU A 9 18.19 -21.76 8.88
CA LEU A 9 17.43 -22.02 7.66
C LEU A 9 15.92 -21.77 7.86
N TYR A 10 15.34 -22.27 8.95
CA TYR A 10 13.92 -22.02 9.24
C TYR A 10 13.64 -20.54 9.50
N LEU A 11 14.56 -19.83 10.15
CA LEU A 11 14.44 -18.38 10.33
C LEU A 11 14.49 -17.63 9.00
N HIS A 12 15.36 -18.05 8.08
CA HIS A 12 15.40 -17.51 6.72
C HIS A 12 14.06 -17.72 5.98
N ASP A 13 13.50 -18.92 6.08
CA ASP A 13 12.23 -19.26 5.43
C ASP A 13 11.06 -18.46 6.01
N GLU A 14 11.06 -18.25 7.33
CA GLU A 14 10.08 -17.39 8.01
C GLU A 14 10.19 -15.93 7.57
N LEU A 15 11.40 -15.36 7.49
CA LEU A 15 11.64 -14.01 6.96
C LEU A 15 11.25 -13.88 5.47
N THR A 16 11.54 -14.90 4.68
CA THR A 16 11.18 -14.92 3.25
C THR A 16 9.67 -14.99 3.08
N THR A 17 9.01 -15.79 3.91
CA THR A 17 7.55 -15.91 3.93
C THR A 17 6.91 -14.60 4.37
N SER A 18 7.40 -13.97 5.44
CA SER A 18 6.89 -12.67 5.89
C SER A 18 7.03 -11.61 4.81
N PHE A 19 8.17 -11.54 4.13
CA PHE A 19 8.40 -10.59 3.04
C PHE A 19 7.39 -10.78 1.90
N LYS A 20 7.18 -12.02 1.46
CA LYS A 20 6.21 -12.36 0.40
C LYS A 20 4.78 -12.01 0.80
N LEU A 21 4.39 -12.33 2.03
CA LEU A 21 3.06 -12.03 2.57
C LEU A 21 2.81 -10.52 2.64
N ILE A 22 3.79 -9.74 3.08
CA ILE A 22 3.69 -8.27 3.14
C ILE A 22 3.50 -7.69 1.73
N LYS A 23 4.37 -8.05 0.77
CA LYS A 23 4.26 -7.53 -0.61
C LYS A 23 2.97 -7.97 -1.28
N LEU A 24 2.54 -9.22 -1.08
CA LEU A 24 1.26 -9.69 -1.60
C LEU A 24 0.09 -8.96 -0.95
N GLY A 25 0.14 -8.74 0.38
CA GLY A 25 -0.85 -7.98 1.12
C GLY A 25 -1.00 -6.55 0.60
N PHE A 26 0.10 -5.84 0.34
CA PHE A 26 0.06 -4.54 -0.32
C PHE A 26 -0.55 -4.62 -1.73
N GLY A 27 -0.20 -5.64 -2.51
CA GLY A 27 -0.75 -5.84 -3.85
C GLY A 27 -2.25 -6.11 -3.85
N GLU A 28 -2.76 -6.93 -2.93
CA GLU A 28 -4.19 -7.18 -2.78
C GLU A 28 -4.93 -5.94 -2.26
N PHE A 29 -4.31 -5.17 -1.37
CA PHE A 29 -4.86 -3.90 -0.91
C PHE A 29 -4.99 -2.89 -2.06
N GLN A 30 -3.99 -2.83 -2.95
CA GLN A 30 -4.03 -2.02 -4.17
C GLN A 30 -5.04 -2.48 -5.22
N ASN A 31 -5.62 -3.67 -5.09
CA ASN A 31 -6.68 -4.18 -5.97
C ASN A 31 -8.08 -3.95 -5.39
N LEU A 32 -8.19 -3.39 -4.19
CA LEU A 32 -9.48 -2.95 -3.68
C LEU A 32 -10.00 -1.80 -4.54
N ASP A 33 -11.31 -1.73 -4.66
CA ASP A 33 -12.06 -0.65 -5.28
C ASP A 33 -13.50 -0.69 -4.73
N SER A 34 -14.36 0.21 -5.19
CA SER A 34 -15.76 0.29 -4.74
C SER A 34 -16.59 -0.96 -5.04
N ILE A 35 -16.10 -1.86 -5.91
CA ILE A 35 -16.76 -3.13 -6.26
C ILE A 35 -16.13 -4.29 -5.49
N ASN A 36 -14.81 -4.26 -5.28
CA ASN A 36 -14.02 -5.26 -4.56
C ASN A 36 -13.62 -4.71 -3.18
N ASP A 37 -14.56 -4.75 -2.24
CA ASP A 37 -14.39 -4.36 -0.82
C ASP A 37 -13.88 -5.51 0.07
N PHE A 38 -13.24 -6.53 -0.51
CA PHE A 38 -12.84 -7.73 0.21
C PHE A 38 -11.56 -7.54 1.03
N TYR A 39 -11.63 -6.73 2.09
CA TYR A 39 -10.52 -6.41 3.00
C TYR A 39 -9.94 -7.63 3.75
N HIS A 40 -10.71 -8.72 3.85
CA HIS A 40 -10.31 -9.91 4.61
C HIS A 40 -8.99 -10.51 4.12
N LEU A 41 -8.79 -10.62 2.79
CA LEU A 41 -7.56 -11.17 2.23
C LEU A 41 -6.31 -10.30 2.52
N PRO A 42 -6.27 -9.00 2.16
CA PRO A 42 -5.11 -8.18 2.46
C PRO A 42 -4.82 -8.12 3.96
N PHE A 43 -5.85 -8.10 4.83
CA PHE A 43 -5.61 -8.09 6.28
C PHE A 43 -5.01 -9.40 6.78
N GLN A 44 -5.47 -10.54 6.27
CA GLN A 44 -4.92 -11.85 6.61
C GLN A 44 -3.44 -11.96 6.20
N LEU A 45 -3.10 -11.42 5.03
CA LEU A 45 -1.73 -11.41 4.52
C LEU A 45 -0.84 -10.48 5.33
N LEU A 46 -1.28 -9.24 5.56
CA LEU A 46 -0.51 -8.21 6.27
C LEU A 46 -0.34 -8.56 7.76
N SER A 47 -1.41 -8.95 8.46
CA SER A 47 -1.32 -9.35 9.87
C SER A 47 -0.34 -10.50 10.07
N SER A 48 -0.42 -11.55 9.25
CA SER A 48 0.49 -12.69 9.34
C SER A 48 1.92 -12.34 8.93
N GLY A 49 2.09 -11.54 7.87
CA GLY A 49 3.41 -11.12 7.40
C GLY A 49 4.14 -10.24 8.43
N LEU A 50 3.46 -9.24 9.00
CA LEU A 50 4.03 -8.36 10.02
C LEU A 50 4.33 -9.11 11.33
N GLU A 51 3.45 -10.03 11.75
CA GLU A 51 3.68 -10.87 12.93
C GLU A 51 4.97 -11.69 12.78
N ARG A 52 5.13 -12.37 11.64
CA ARG A 52 6.32 -13.20 11.35
C ARG A 52 7.59 -12.36 11.30
N LEU A 53 7.56 -11.20 10.63
CA LEU A 53 8.70 -10.27 10.60
C LEU A 53 9.12 -9.88 12.03
N MET A 54 8.18 -9.45 12.86
CA MET A 54 8.47 -9.01 14.23
C MET A 54 8.97 -10.16 15.12
N LYS A 55 8.42 -11.36 14.98
CA LYS A 55 8.90 -12.54 15.70
C LYS A 55 10.31 -12.92 15.28
N CYS A 56 10.61 -12.92 13.98
CA CYS A 56 11.97 -13.17 13.48
C CYS A 56 12.95 -12.11 14.00
N PHE A 57 12.55 -10.84 14.02
CA PHE A 57 13.34 -9.75 14.60
C PHE A 57 13.66 -10.05 16.07
N ILE A 58 12.67 -10.42 16.88
CA ILE A 58 12.87 -10.76 18.29
C ILE A 58 13.81 -11.95 18.44
N CYS A 59 13.67 -13.00 17.61
CA CYS A 59 14.60 -14.13 17.60
C CYS A 59 16.04 -13.69 17.34
N LEU A 60 16.26 -12.79 16.38
CA LEU A 60 17.59 -12.27 16.04
C LEU A 60 18.18 -11.40 17.16
N GLY A 61 17.39 -10.47 17.70
CA GLY A 61 17.82 -9.62 18.82
C GLY A 61 18.10 -10.43 20.09
N TYR A 62 17.25 -11.41 20.39
CA TYR A 62 17.47 -12.33 21.51
C TYR A 62 18.74 -13.15 21.31
N TYR A 63 18.97 -13.69 20.11
CA TYR A 63 20.20 -14.43 19.78
C TYR A 63 21.45 -13.56 19.94
N GLU A 64 21.42 -12.29 19.56
CA GLU A 64 22.58 -11.42 19.74
C GLU A 64 22.97 -11.28 21.21
N ILE A 65 22.00 -11.17 22.12
CA ILE A 65 22.24 -11.00 23.56
C ILE A 65 22.60 -12.33 24.24
N HIS A 66 21.88 -13.41 23.93
CA HIS A 66 21.94 -14.67 24.67
C HIS A 66 22.78 -15.77 23.97
N LYS A 67 23.15 -15.56 22.71
CA LYS A 67 23.86 -16.52 21.85
C LYS A 67 23.11 -17.84 21.64
N GLU A 68 21.80 -17.83 21.85
CA GLU A 68 20.86 -18.90 21.55
C GLU A 68 19.50 -18.32 21.11
N TYR A 69 18.69 -19.10 20.40
CA TYR A 69 17.35 -18.67 20.02
C TYR A 69 16.36 -18.81 21.18
N PRO A 70 15.35 -17.92 21.28
CA PRO A 70 14.38 -17.98 22.37
C PRO A 70 13.51 -19.24 22.26
N ASP A 71 13.02 -19.71 23.41
CA ASP A 71 12.01 -20.76 23.45
C ASP A 71 10.63 -20.23 23.00
N SER A 72 9.70 -21.15 22.72
CA SER A 72 8.35 -20.81 22.29
C SER A 72 7.55 -20.03 23.34
N LYS A 73 7.87 -20.20 24.62
CA LYS A 73 7.19 -19.52 25.73
C LYS A 73 7.57 -18.05 25.78
N TYR A 74 8.86 -17.74 25.61
CA TYR A 74 9.37 -16.39 25.49
C TYR A 74 8.74 -15.69 24.29
N LEU A 75 8.81 -16.31 23.11
CA LEU A 75 8.28 -15.71 21.88
C LEU A 75 6.76 -15.45 21.98
N LYS A 76 6.01 -16.39 22.59
CA LYS A 76 4.58 -16.20 22.87
C LYS A 76 4.35 -15.03 23.82
N LYS A 77 5.14 -14.89 24.88
CA LYS A 77 5.00 -13.78 25.84
C LYS A 77 5.19 -12.42 25.18
N CYS A 78 6.11 -12.30 24.21
CA CYS A 78 6.33 -11.05 23.49
C CYS A 78 5.12 -10.58 22.67
N GLY A 79 4.22 -11.49 22.26
CA GLY A 79 2.98 -11.16 21.56
C GLY A 79 1.73 -11.15 22.46
N GLY A 80 1.91 -10.93 23.78
CA GLY A 80 0.83 -10.88 24.76
C GLY A 80 0.24 -12.24 25.11
N ARG A 81 -0.97 -12.25 25.70
CA ARG A 81 -1.61 -13.47 26.24
C ARG A 81 -1.74 -14.60 25.22
N ASN A 82 -2.07 -14.23 23.97
CA ASN A 82 -2.28 -15.19 22.88
C ASN A 82 -1.04 -15.34 21.99
N GLY A 83 -0.03 -14.47 22.11
CA GLY A 83 1.21 -14.53 21.35
C GLY A 83 1.13 -14.01 19.91
N HIS A 84 0.06 -13.31 19.56
CA HIS A 84 -0.23 -12.81 18.21
C HIS A 84 -0.50 -11.30 18.19
N ASP A 85 -0.37 -10.60 19.32
CA ASP A 85 -0.66 -9.17 19.37
C ASP A 85 0.48 -8.36 18.75
N LEU A 86 0.19 -7.69 17.63
CA LEU A 86 1.17 -6.89 16.90
C LEU A 86 1.64 -5.67 17.69
N ASN A 87 0.79 -5.08 18.54
CA ASN A 87 1.19 -3.94 19.38
C ASN A 87 2.17 -4.38 20.46
N GLU A 88 1.94 -5.53 21.09
CA GLU A 88 2.85 -6.11 22.08
C GLU A 88 4.20 -6.46 21.45
N LEU A 89 4.19 -7.09 20.26
CA LEU A 89 5.43 -7.40 19.52
C LEU A 89 6.21 -6.13 19.16
N LYS A 90 5.53 -5.10 18.63
CA LYS A 90 6.15 -3.80 18.30
C LYS A 90 6.77 -3.17 19.55
N ASN A 91 6.03 -3.12 20.65
CA ASN A 91 6.52 -2.55 21.91
C ASN A 91 7.72 -3.33 22.45
N ASN A 92 7.67 -4.67 22.39
CA ASN A 92 8.78 -5.51 22.81
C ASN A 92 10.05 -5.24 21.99
N ILE A 93 9.93 -5.09 20.67
CA ILE A 93 11.03 -4.70 19.78
C ILE A 93 11.59 -3.34 20.19
N LEU A 94 10.72 -2.33 20.29
CA LEU A 94 11.11 -0.95 20.59
C LEU A 94 11.77 -0.78 21.97
N THR A 95 11.41 -1.61 22.94
CA THR A 95 11.95 -1.53 24.29
C THR A 95 13.25 -2.30 24.44
N ASN A 96 13.36 -3.48 23.82
CA ASN A 96 14.46 -4.41 24.14
C ASN A 96 15.53 -4.52 23.05
N TYR A 97 15.21 -4.15 21.80
CA TYR A 97 16.03 -4.55 20.66
C TYR A 97 16.22 -3.46 19.59
N PHE A 98 15.43 -2.38 19.62
CA PHE A 98 15.55 -1.30 18.66
C PHE A 98 16.55 -0.25 19.15
N GLU A 99 17.57 0.04 18.32
CA GLU A 99 18.55 1.06 18.63
C GLU A 99 18.60 2.12 17.53
N ASN A 100 18.56 3.40 17.92
CA ASN A 100 18.73 4.50 16.97
C ASN A 100 20.19 4.88 16.73
N ARG A 101 21.11 4.49 17.62
CA ARG A 101 22.57 4.75 17.56
C ARG A 101 22.95 6.20 17.22
N LYS A 102 22.10 7.16 17.56
CA LYS A 102 22.20 8.57 17.15
C LYS A 102 22.20 8.81 15.63
N ILE A 103 21.93 7.80 14.82
CA ILE A 103 21.80 7.90 13.35
C ILE A 103 20.50 8.64 13.04
N PRO A 104 20.53 9.76 12.27
CA PRO A 104 19.34 10.57 12.00
C PRO A 104 18.15 9.77 11.44
N ALA A 105 18.39 8.90 10.46
CA ALA A 105 17.33 8.07 9.87
C ALA A 105 16.65 7.17 10.91
N LEU A 106 17.41 6.54 11.80
CA LEU A 106 16.85 5.65 12.81
C LEU A 106 16.12 6.39 13.93
N LYS A 107 16.49 7.64 14.21
CA LYS A 107 15.71 8.50 15.13
C LYS A 107 14.35 8.85 14.56
N ILE A 108 14.29 9.16 13.26
CA ILE A 108 13.04 9.41 12.55
C ILE A 108 12.17 8.15 12.55
N ASP A 109 12.78 7.01 12.22
CA ASP A 109 12.12 5.70 12.23
C ASP A 109 11.58 5.38 13.64
N GLU A 110 12.38 5.52 14.70
CA GLU A 110 11.93 5.28 16.08
C GLU A 110 10.78 6.20 16.48
N LYS A 111 10.89 7.51 16.19
CA LYS A 111 9.83 8.48 16.48
C LYS A 111 8.53 8.08 15.79
N PHE A 112 8.60 7.74 14.50
CA PHE A 112 7.43 7.28 13.74
C PHE A 112 6.81 6.03 14.36
N LEU A 113 7.62 5.01 14.68
CA LEU A 113 7.13 3.74 15.27
C LEU A 113 6.43 3.93 16.63
N ARG A 114 6.84 4.95 17.40
CA ARG A 114 6.30 5.26 18.74
C ARG A 114 5.10 6.19 18.72
N GLU A 115 5.15 7.23 17.90
CA GLU A 115 4.29 8.42 18.04
C GLU A 115 3.23 8.57 16.95
N ASP A 116 3.41 7.95 15.78
CA ASP A 116 2.49 8.12 14.65
C ASP A 116 1.12 7.47 14.95
N SER A 117 0.08 8.30 14.99
CA SER A 117 -1.28 7.89 15.35
C SER A 117 -1.89 6.96 14.31
N ASP A 118 -1.68 7.25 13.02
CA ASP A 118 -2.19 6.41 11.93
C ASP A 118 -1.55 5.03 11.96
N LEU A 119 -0.23 4.96 12.13
CA LEU A 119 0.45 3.69 12.27
C LEU A 119 -0.08 2.92 13.49
N LYS A 120 -0.29 3.60 14.62
CA LYS A 120 -0.82 2.97 15.84
C LYS A 120 -2.21 2.37 15.59
N GLU A 121 -3.08 3.09 14.89
CA GLU A 121 -4.41 2.61 14.54
C GLU A 121 -4.36 1.45 13.53
N LEU A 122 -3.54 1.55 12.49
CA LEU A 122 -3.32 0.48 11.51
C LEU A 122 -2.83 -0.82 12.17
N ILE A 123 -1.83 -0.75 13.04
CA ILE A 123 -1.30 -1.93 13.73
C ILE A 123 -2.36 -2.51 14.69
N TYR A 124 -3.17 -1.67 15.33
CA TYR A 124 -4.29 -2.13 16.14
C TYR A 124 -5.34 -2.89 15.30
N LEU A 125 -5.80 -2.32 14.18
CA LEU A 125 -6.80 -2.96 13.31
C LEU A 125 -6.30 -4.31 12.77
N LEU A 126 -5.04 -4.36 12.30
CA LEU A 126 -4.42 -5.61 11.85
C LEU A 126 -4.24 -6.64 12.98
N SER A 127 -3.93 -6.18 14.20
CA SER A 127 -3.81 -7.03 15.39
C SER A 127 -5.16 -7.65 15.79
N GLU A 128 -6.22 -6.84 15.86
CA GLU A 128 -7.57 -7.32 16.18
C GLU A 128 -8.10 -8.28 15.13
N PHE A 129 -7.83 -8.00 13.85
CA PHE A 129 -8.14 -8.90 12.77
C PHE A 129 -7.48 -10.27 12.98
N GLY A 130 -6.16 -10.30 13.14
CA GLY A 130 -5.40 -11.55 13.30
C GLY A 130 -5.82 -12.38 14.51
N LYS A 131 -6.14 -11.71 15.63
CA LYS A 131 -6.49 -12.37 16.90
C LYS A 131 -7.91 -12.97 16.89
N TYR A 132 -8.93 -12.20 16.49
CA TYR A 132 -10.32 -12.55 16.80
C TYR A 132 -11.31 -12.29 15.66
N ALA A 133 -11.16 -11.19 14.90
CA ALA A 133 -12.24 -10.72 14.03
C ALA A 133 -12.42 -11.51 12.71
N ARG A 134 -11.52 -12.45 12.39
CA ARG A 134 -11.65 -13.33 11.20
C ARG A 134 -13.01 -14.02 11.08
N TYR A 135 -13.64 -14.30 12.23
CA TYR A 135 -14.90 -15.00 12.31
C TYR A 135 -16.00 -14.17 12.97
N HIS A 136 -15.89 -12.84 12.97
CA HIS A 136 -16.89 -11.95 13.59
C HIS A 136 -18.33 -12.30 13.20
N ASN A 137 -18.59 -12.53 11.91
CA ASN A 137 -19.92 -12.89 11.43
C ASN A 137 -20.44 -14.21 12.05
N LEU A 138 -19.56 -15.18 12.33
CA LEU A 138 -19.95 -16.42 13.01
C LEU A 138 -20.29 -16.18 14.47
N ASP A 139 -19.61 -15.26 15.15
CA ASP A 139 -19.98 -14.87 16.52
C ASP A 139 -21.40 -14.29 16.56
N ILE A 140 -21.76 -13.47 15.56
CA ILE A 140 -23.12 -12.91 15.44
C ILE A 140 -24.14 -14.02 15.13
N ILE A 141 -23.88 -14.88 14.15
CA ILE A 141 -24.76 -16.00 13.78
C ILE A 141 -25.02 -16.92 14.96
N THR A 142 -23.99 -17.19 15.77
CA THR A 142 -24.08 -18.08 16.94
C THR A 142 -24.60 -17.38 18.19
N SER A 143 -24.89 -16.08 18.12
CA SER A 143 -25.28 -15.26 19.28
C SER A 143 -24.27 -15.39 20.43
N ALA A 144 -22.97 -15.35 20.10
CA ALA A 144 -21.91 -15.43 21.09
C ALA A 144 -22.12 -14.37 22.18
N SER A 145 -21.92 -14.75 23.44
CA SER A 145 -22.13 -13.86 24.58
C SER A 145 -21.17 -12.66 24.61
N LYS A 146 -20.03 -12.78 23.92
CA LYS A 146 -19.03 -11.73 23.72
C LYS A 146 -18.49 -11.84 22.30
N PRO A 147 -19.20 -11.28 21.29
CA PRO A 147 -18.71 -11.32 19.93
C PRO A 147 -17.38 -10.57 19.81
N SER A 148 -16.53 -11.00 18.88
CA SER A 148 -15.32 -10.28 18.52
C SER A 148 -15.65 -8.89 17.97
N ILE A 149 -14.65 -8.02 17.89
CA ILE A 149 -14.80 -6.66 17.37
C ILE A 149 -15.08 -6.71 15.86
N ASP A 150 -16.01 -5.86 15.39
CA ASP A 150 -16.25 -5.65 13.96
C ASP A 150 -15.13 -4.79 13.35
N VAL A 151 -14.05 -5.44 12.96
CA VAL A 151 -12.89 -4.77 12.36
C VAL A 151 -13.22 -4.16 11.00
N LYS A 152 -14.19 -4.72 10.25
CA LYS A 152 -14.60 -4.13 8.95
C LYS A 152 -15.15 -2.73 9.18
N ARG A 153 -16.08 -2.59 10.12
CA ARG A 153 -16.67 -1.28 10.45
C ARG A 153 -15.64 -0.30 10.99
N LEU A 154 -14.70 -0.75 11.84
CA LEU A 154 -13.63 0.12 12.33
C LEU A 154 -12.71 0.58 11.20
N TRP A 155 -12.45 -0.27 10.21
CA TRP A 155 -11.66 0.08 9.05
C TRP A 155 -12.34 1.11 8.15
N GLU A 156 -13.61 0.91 7.83
CA GLU A 156 -14.40 1.87 7.03
C GLU A 156 -14.40 3.26 7.68
N LYS A 157 -14.52 3.30 9.02
CA LYS A 157 -14.39 4.54 9.77
C LYS A 157 -12.99 5.15 9.62
N TYR A 158 -11.94 4.35 9.76
CA TYR A 158 -10.56 4.82 9.61
C TYR A 158 -10.29 5.39 8.20
N GLU A 159 -10.79 4.75 7.15
CA GLU A 159 -10.71 5.28 5.77
C GLU A 159 -11.48 6.60 5.63
N THR A 160 -12.65 6.70 6.25
CA THR A 160 -13.43 7.95 6.28
C THR A 160 -12.66 9.06 6.99
N ASP A 161 -12.03 8.76 8.13
CA ASP A 161 -11.26 9.73 8.90
C ASP A 161 -10.04 10.25 8.10
N ILE A 162 -9.40 9.41 7.27
CA ILE A 162 -8.35 9.83 6.32
C ILE A 162 -8.88 10.85 5.31
N VAL A 163 -10.04 10.60 4.72
CA VAL A 163 -10.65 11.51 3.74
C VAL A 163 -11.09 12.81 4.40
N LEU A 164 -11.70 12.74 5.58
CA LEU A 164 -12.17 13.92 6.33
C LEU A 164 -11.02 14.84 6.78
N ALA A 165 -9.81 14.31 6.93
CA ALA A 165 -8.63 15.11 7.29
C ALA A 165 -8.11 15.99 6.14
N ASP A 166 -8.53 15.75 4.90
CA ASP A 166 -8.14 16.53 3.72
C ASP A 166 -9.36 17.16 3.04
N THR A 167 -9.50 18.48 3.21
CA THR A 167 -10.64 19.24 2.67
C THR A 167 -10.78 19.11 1.15
N ASN A 168 -9.67 19.00 0.41
CA ASN A 168 -9.72 18.86 -1.05
C ASN A 168 -10.24 17.48 -1.47
N LEU A 169 -9.88 16.42 -0.73
CA LEU A 169 -10.39 15.07 -0.99
C LEU A 169 -11.85 14.94 -0.57
N LEU A 170 -12.26 15.62 0.52
CA LEU A 170 -13.64 15.63 0.96
C LEU A 170 -14.59 16.23 -0.09
N GLU A 171 -14.19 17.32 -0.75
CA GLU A 171 -14.95 17.91 -1.86
C GLU A 171 -15.11 16.92 -3.01
N LYS A 172 -14.06 16.15 -3.32
CA LYS A 172 -14.04 15.12 -4.37
C LYS A 172 -14.85 13.86 -4.03
N LEU A 173 -15.07 13.55 -2.76
CA LEU A 173 -15.75 12.33 -2.32
C LEU A 173 -17.20 12.26 -2.84
N SER A 174 -17.86 13.41 -2.99
CA SER A 174 -19.25 13.47 -3.46
C SER A 174 -19.38 13.42 -4.98
N ASP A 175 -18.27 13.42 -5.71
CA ASP A 175 -18.24 13.47 -7.17
C ASP A 175 -17.68 12.15 -7.74
N PHE A 176 -18.55 11.47 -8.49
CA PHE A 176 -18.25 10.19 -9.14
C PHE A 176 -17.04 10.26 -10.09
N GLU A 177 -16.72 11.43 -10.63
CA GLU A 177 -15.57 11.60 -11.52
C GLU A 177 -14.23 11.40 -10.80
N TYR A 178 -14.20 11.63 -9.49
CA TYR A 178 -13.00 11.56 -8.64
C TYR A 178 -12.91 10.33 -7.74
N GLU A 179 -13.90 9.44 -7.78
CA GLU A 179 -13.96 8.24 -6.92
C GLU A 179 -12.66 7.42 -6.94
N LYS A 180 -12.09 7.19 -8.14
CA LYS A 180 -10.83 6.47 -8.31
C LYS A 180 -9.63 7.21 -7.73
N GLU A 181 -9.63 8.54 -7.79
CA GLU A 181 -8.56 9.36 -7.22
C GLU A 181 -8.59 9.27 -5.69
N VAL A 182 -9.77 9.42 -5.09
CA VAL A 182 -9.95 9.34 -3.62
C VAL A 182 -9.54 7.96 -3.11
N HIS A 183 -10.03 6.89 -3.74
CA HIS A 183 -9.66 5.53 -3.35
C HIS A 183 -8.14 5.29 -3.48
N SER A 184 -7.53 5.75 -4.58
CA SER A 184 -6.09 5.62 -4.79
C SER A 184 -5.29 6.37 -3.72
N TYR A 185 -5.76 7.53 -3.27
CA TYR A 185 -5.12 8.29 -2.21
C TYR A 185 -5.16 7.54 -0.88
N VAL A 186 -6.34 7.09 -0.43
CA VAL A 186 -6.50 6.35 0.83
C VAL A 186 -5.62 5.09 0.82
N THR A 187 -5.66 4.35 -0.29
CA THR A 187 -4.81 3.16 -0.49
C THR A 187 -3.33 3.49 -0.32
N GLN A 188 -2.87 4.57 -0.96
CA GLN A 188 -1.48 4.98 -0.89
C GLN A 188 -1.10 5.43 0.52
N PHE A 189 -1.94 6.21 1.19
CA PHE A 189 -1.69 6.70 2.54
C PHE A 189 -1.40 5.53 3.49
N ILE A 190 -2.25 4.51 3.44
CA ILE A 190 -2.12 3.31 4.28
C ILE A 190 -0.85 2.53 3.95
N ILE A 191 -0.58 2.28 2.66
CA ILE A 191 0.62 1.58 2.22
C ILE A 191 1.88 2.35 2.64
N SER A 192 1.86 3.68 2.53
CA SER A 192 2.98 4.54 2.93
C SER A 192 3.35 4.33 4.39
N LYS A 193 2.36 4.31 5.28
CA LYS A 193 2.58 4.07 6.72
C LYS A 193 3.17 2.68 6.98
N LEU A 194 2.64 1.65 6.30
CA LEU A 194 3.12 0.28 6.45
C LEU A 194 4.50 0.04 5.83
N GLU A 195 4.82 0.70 4.72
CA GLU A 195 6.16 0.67 4.12
C GLU A 195 7.20 1.29 5.06
N ILE A 196 6.89 2.45 5.66
CA ILE A 196 7.78 3.08 6.65
C ILE A 196 7.95 2.14 7.85
N PHE A 197 6.88 1.51 8.32
CA PHE A 197 6.95 0.54 9.41
C PHE A 197 7.91 -0.62 9.10
N VAL A 198 7.72 -1.28 7.96
CA VAL A 198 8.58 -2.42 7.55
C VAL A 198 10.02 -1.95 7.34
N ARG A 199 10.22 -0.81 6.67
CA ARG A 199 11.55 -0.22 6.46
C ARG A 199 12.27 0.08 7.78
N ALA A 200 11.58 0.70 8.74
CA ALA A 200 12.12 1.06 10.04
C ALA A 200 12.61 -0.17 10.81
N ILE A 201 11.80 -1.23 10.82
CA ILE A 201 12.18 -2.53 11.42
C ILE A 201 13.36 -3.15 10.66
N SER A 202 13.30 -3.25 9.34
CA SER A 202 14.34 -3.90 8.53
C SER A 202 15.69 -3.16 8.55
N ARG A 203 15.70 -1.83 8.73
CA ARG A 203 16.95 -1.06 8.85
C ARG A 203 17.78 -1.45 10.07
N GLN A 204 17.16 -2.03 11.11
CA GLN A 204 17.90 -2.57 12.25
C GLN A 204 18.78 -3.77 11.87
N PHE A 205 18.45 -4.51 10.80
CA PHE A 205 19.30 -5.59 10.31
C PHE A 205 20.60 -5.08 9.69
N THR A 206 20.72 -3.78 9.43
CA THR A 206 21.93 -3.18 8.85
C THR A 206 22.45 -2.05 9.74
N ILE A 207 21.99 -0.82 9.50
CA ILE A 207 22.49 0.39 10.17
C ILE A 207 22.12 0.45 11.66
N GLY A 208 21.05 -0.20 12.09
CA GLY A 208 20.70 -0.30 13.52
C GLY A 208 21.48 -1.37 14.28
N GLN A 209 22.20 -2.24 13.57
CA GLN A 209 23.08 -3.26 14.13
C GLN A 209 22.41 -4.15 15.20
N LEU A 210 21.24 -4.71 14.89
CA LEU A 210 20.53 -5.67 15.75
C LEU A 210 21.40 -6.87 16.17
N GLY A 211 22.40 -7.22 15.35
CA GLY A 211 23.38 -8.25 15.62
C GLY A 211 24.06 -8.74 14.34
N GLU A 212 25.18 -9.44 14.46
CA GLU A 212 25.91 -9.98 13.30
C GLU A 212 25.05 -10.98 12.52
N LYS A 213 24.29 -11.80 13.25
CA LYS A 213 23.36 -12.77 12.67
C LYS A 213 22.26 -12.05 11.87
N ALA A 214 21.72 -10.94 12.38
CA ALA A 214 20.69 -10.17 11.68
C ALA A 214 21.21 -9.57 10.35
N GLN A 215 22.46 -9.13 10.31
CA GLN A 215 23.09 -8.61 9.09
C GLN A 215 23.14 -9.66 7.98
N GLN A 216 23.37 -10.94 8.31
CA GLN A 216 23.39 -12.04 7.35
C GLN A 216 22.02 -12.25 6.68
N PHE A 217 20.92 -11.95 7.38
CA PHE A 217 19.55 -12.05 6.85
C PHE A 217 19.03 -10.77 6.20
N SER A 218 19.78 -9.66 6.30
CA SER A 218 19.38 -8.38 5.69
C SER A 218 19.02 -8.44 4.19
N PRO A 219 19.62 -9.30 3.36
CA PRO A 219 19.26 -9.37 1.93
C PRO A 219 17.80 -9.68 1.64
N VAL A 220 17.12 -10.41 2.54
CA VAL A 220 15.68 -10.74 2.38
C VAL A 220 14.81 -9.48 2.31
N TYR A 221 15.21 -8.42 2.99
CA TYR A 221 14.45 -7.17 3.13
C TYR A 221 15.10 -5.97 2.44
N TYR A 222 16.06 -6.18 1.53
CA TYR A 222 16.76 -5.07 0.87
C TYR A 222 15.84 -4.08 0.15
N ASP A 223 14.76 -4.57 -0.48
CA ASP A 223 13.76 -3.72 -1.14
C ASP A 223 13.20 -2.65 -0.18
N PHE A 224 12.96 -3.01 1.09
CA PHE A 224 12.46 -2.09 2.11
C PHE A 224 13.57 -1.27 2.75
N ILE A 225 14.74 -1.87 3.02
CA ILE A 225 15.88 -1.16 3.62
C ILE A 225 16.32 0.02 2.74
N LEU A 226 16.35 -0.20 1.42
CA LEU A 226 16.77 0.77 0.41
C LEU A 226 15.62 1.66 -0.10
N LEU A 227 14.40 1.51 0.45
CA LEU A 227 13.26 2.31 0.06
C LEU A 227 13.50 3.78 0.41
N LYS A 228 13.60 4.61 -0.64
CA LYS A 228 13.81 6.05 -0.53
C LYS A 228 12.51 6.77 -0.18
N ASP A 229 12.63 7.92 0.48
CA ASP A 229 11.47 8.69 0.93
C ASP A 229 10.58 9.15 -0.24
N ASP A 230 11.17 9.51 -1.38
CA ASP A 230 10.44 9.89 -2.60
C ASP A 230 9.69 8.74 -3.29
N LYS A 231 9.88 7.50 -2.82
CA LYS A 231 9.25 6.30 -3.37
C LYS A 231 8.18 5.70 -2.46
N ILE A 232 8.04 6.20 -1.23
CA ILE A 232 7.04 5.73 -0.28
C ILE A 232 5.63 5.89 -0.88
N GLY A 233 4.81 4.83 -0.79
CA GLY A 233 3.46 4.73 -1.32
C GLY A 233 3.40 4.57 -2.84
N THR A 234 4.51 4.76 -3.56
CA THR A 234 4.48 4.84 -5.02
C THR A 234 4.64 3.48 -5.72
N ILE A 235 5.05 2.44 -4.97
CA ILE A 235 5.38 1.13 -5.53
C ILE A 235 4.10 0.37 -5.91
N ASP A 236 4.06 -0.17 -7.13
CA ASP A 236 2.96 -1.02 -7.59
C ASP A 236 3.23 -2.50 -7.23
N TYR A 237 2.68 -2.92 -6.09
CA TYR A 237 2.78 -4.30 -5.57
C TYR A 237 1.81 -5.26 -6.24
N ARG A 238 0.80 -4.78 -7.00
CA ARG A 238 -0.15 -5.62 -7.73
C ARG A 238 0.56 -6.64 -8.64
N LYS A 239 1.75 -6.31 -9.14
CA LYS A 239 2.60 -7.23 -9.93
C LYS A 239 2.90 -8.56 -9.24
N GLN A 240 2.76 -8.62 -7.91
CA GLN A 240 2.95 -9.82 -7.10
C GLN A 240 1.67 -10.67 -6.99
N THR A 241 0.49 -10.13 -7.35
CA THR A 241 -0.79 -10.82 -7.24
C THR A 241 -1.09 -11.67 -8.46
N THR A 242 -1.90 -12.71 -8.28
CA THR A 242 -2.43 -13.52 -9.39
C THR A 242 -3.49 -12.77 -10.19
N ARG A 243 -4.28 -11.92 -9.54
CA ARG A 243 -5.33 -11.08 -10.17
C ARG A 243 -4.74 -10.11 -11.20
N PHE A 244 -3.60 -9.49 -10.90
CA PHE A 244 -2.93 -8.59 -11.84
C PHE A 244 -2.55 -9.29 -13.15
N LYS A 245 -2.18 -10.58 -13.09
CA LYS A 245 -1.86 -11.38 -14.28
C LYS A 245 -3.09 -11.81 -15.07
N GLN A 246 -4.28 -11.79 -14.45
CA GLN A 246 -5.54 -12.21 -15.09
C GLN A 246 -6.30 -11.06 -15.76
N LYS A 247 -6.11 -9.81 -15.35
CA LYS A 247 -6.77 -8.66 -15.98
C LYS A 247 -6.12 -8.39 -17.33
N GLU A 248 -6.74 -8.83 -18.43
CA GLU A 248 -6.34 -8.39 -19.78
C GLU A 248 -6.43 -6.87 -19.82
N LYS A 249 -5.29 -6.21 -20.03
CA LYS A 249 -5.26 -4.76 -20.19
C LYS A 249 -5.94 -4.38 -21.49
N LYS A 250 -7.14 -3.81 -21.43
CA LYS A 250 -7.81 -3.25 -22.60
C LYS A 250 -7.14 -1.95 -22.98
N THR A 251 -6.07 -2.08 -23.73
CA THR A 251 -5.32 -0.95 -24.29
C THR A 251 -5.82 -0.67 -25.70
N HIS A 252 -6.33 0.54 -25.93
CA HIS A 252 -6.67 0.99 -27.27
C HIS A 252 -5.49 1.75 -27.87
N LYS A 253 -4.77 1.11 -28.78
CA LYS A 253 -3.67 1.76 -29.51
C LYS A 253 -4.24 2.65 -30.60
N ARG A 254 -3.88 3.92 -30.60
CA ARG A 254 -4.35 4.92 -31.56
C ARG A 254 -3.94 4.56 -32.98
N THR A 255 -4.90 4.66 -33.89
CA THR A 255 -4.71 4.53 -35.33
C THR A 255 -4.68 5.88 -36.03
N ALA A 256 -4.29 5.89 -37.31
CA ALA A 256 -4.39 7.10 -38.14
C ALA A 256 -5.83 7.61 -38.27
N ILE A 257 -6.82 6.71 -38.27
CA ILE A 257 -8.24 7.05 -38.31
C ILE A 257 -8.66 7.75 -37.02
N ASP A 258 -8.20 7.27 -35.86
CA ASP A 258 -8.51 7.91 -34.57
C ASP A 258 -7.93 9.32 -34.47
N ASN A 259 -6.71 9.50 -34.98
CA ASN A 259 -6.06 10.81 -35.02
C ASN A 259 -6.75 11.78 -35.97
N LEU A 260 -7.31 11.28 -37.08
CA LEU A 260 -8.15 12.07 -37.96
C LEU A 260 -9.48 12.42 -37.29
N ASN A 261 -10.15 11.43 -36.70
CA ASN A 261 -11.42 11.59 -36.00
C ASN A 261 -11.33 12.64 -34.88
N ARG A 262 -10.27 12.61 -34.05
CA ARG A 262 -9.97 13.64 -33.04
C ARG A 262 -9.99 15.06 -33.61
N LYS A 263 -9.48 15.26 -34.84
CA LYS A 263 -9.37 16.59 -35.46
C LYS A 263 -10.66 17.07 -36.11
N ILE A 264 -11.47 16.15 -36.62
CA ILE A 264 -12.68 16.49 -37.39
C ILE A 264 -13.97 16.41 -36.57
N ASN A 265 -13.98 15.64 -35.49
CA ASN A 265 -15.18 15.40 -34.70
C ASN A 265 -15.40 16.56 -33.72
N PRO A 266 -16.50 17.32 -33.84
CA PRO A 266 -16.76 18.47 -32.99
C PRO A 266 -16.99 18.10 -31.52
N ASP A 267 -17.41 16.86 -31.24
CA ASP A 267 -17.66 16.33 -29.90
C ASP A 267 -16.40 15.88 -29.16
N ILE A 268 -15.23 15.95 -29.82
CA ILE A 268 -13.93 15.64 -29.23
C ILE A 268 -13.13 16.93 -29.14
N LYS A 269 -12.94 17.40 -27.91
CA LYS A 269 -12.00 18.49 -27.62
C LYS A 269 -10.74 17.88 -27.04
N PHE A 270 -9.57 18.38 -27.44
CA PHE A 270 -8.30 17.84 -26.99
C PHE A 270 -7.24 18.92 -26.78
N LYS A 271 -6.28 18.64 -25.90
CA LYS A 271 -5.14 19.51 -25.62
C LYS A 271 -3.90 18.67 -25.36
N LYS A 272 -2.80 19.02 -26.01
CA LYS A 272 -1.47 18.46 -25.71
C LYS A 272 -0.85 19.22 -24.55
N ILE A 273 -0.27 18.49 -23.60
CA ILE A 273 0.38 19.06 -22.41
C ILE A 273 1.75 18.43 -22.28
N SER A 274 2.78 19.27 -22.12
CA SER A 274 4.13 18.82 -21.82
C SER A 274 4.44 19.01 -20.34
N LYS A 275 5.33 18.17 -19.81
CA LYS A 275 5.81 18.25 -18.42
C LYS A 275 6.48 19.59 -18.10
N LYS A 276 7.10 20.23 -19.10
CA LYS A 276 7.78 21.52 -18.93
C LYS A 276 6.80 22.68 -18.81
N ASP A 277 5.63 22.55 -19.45
CA ASP A 277 4.60 23.59 -19.50
C ASP A 277 3.55 23.43 -18.39
N PHE A 278 3.62 22.34 -17.62
CA PHE A 278 2.68 22.07 -16.54
C PHE A 278 3.16 22.68 -15.23
N HIS A 279 2.36 23.59 -14.66
CA HIS A 279 2.60 24.17 -13.35
C HIS A 279 2.01 23.27 -12.27
N GLY A 280 2.86 22.50 -11.59
CA GLY A 280 2.47 21.60 -10.50
C GLY A 280 3.25 20.30 -10.50
N GLU A 281 2.79 19.32 -9.74
CA GLU A 281 3.40 17.99 -9.74
C GLU A 281 2.98 17.18 -10.95
N TRP A 282 3.94 16.86 -11.84
CA TRP A 282 3.66 16.02 -13.00
C TRP A 282 3.36 14.56 -12.62
N PRO A 283 2.16 14.03 -12.92
CA PRO A 283 1.70 12.74 -12.41
C PRO A 283 2.01 11.57 -13.35
N PHE A 284 2.65 11.76 -14.50
CA PHE A 284 2.87 10.68 -15.49
C PHE A 284 4.36 10.33 -15.64
N TYR A 285 4.65 9.09 -16.07
CA TYR A 285 6.01 8.70 -16.43
C TYR A 285 6.46 9.26 -17.79
N ALA A 286 5.52 9.52 -18.70
CA ALA A 286 5.78 10.14 -19.99
C ALA A 286 6.07 11.65 -19.86
N GLU A 287 6.82 12.21 -20.79
CA GLU A 287 7.16 13.65 -20.81
C GLU A 287 6.06 14.53 -21.42
N GLU A 288 5.13 13.91 -22.16
CA GLU A 288 3.99 14.58 -22.77
C GLU A 288 2.77 13.67 -22.78
N VAL A 289 1.59 14.29 -22.73
CA VAL A 289 0.29 13.61 -22.79
C VAL A 289 -0.69 14.42 -23.62
N ILE A 290 -1.72 13.77 -24.15
CA ILE A 290 -2.84 14.45 -24.80
C ILE A 290 -4.10 14.12 -24.03
N ILE A 291 -4.71 15.13 -23.41
CA ILE A 291 -6.01 14.98 -22.78
C ILE A 291 -7.12 15.25 -23.80
N GLU A 292 -8.22 14.53 -23.66
CA GLU A 292 -9.43 14.75 -24.43
C GLU A 292 -10.63 14.76 -23.51
N CYS A 293 -11.64 15.55 -23.88
CA CYS A 293 -12.98 15.39 -23.37
C CYS A 293 -13.93 15.12 -24.52
N ARG A 294 -14.59 13.96 -24.44
CA ARG A 294 -15.50 13.45 -25.46
C ARG A 294 -16.93 13.59 -24.95
N GLN A 295 -17.82 14.14 -25.78
CA GLN A 295 -19.23 14.37 -25.45
C GLN A 295 -19.44 15.09 -24.10
N LYS A 296 -18.56 16.03 -23.75
CA LYS A 296 -18.61 16.92 -22.56
C LYS A 296 -18.19 16.35 -21.20
N TYR A 297 -18.22 15.04 -20.98
CA TYR A 297 -17.95 14.47 -19.65
C TYR A 297 -17.02 13.24 -19.66
N TRP A 298 -16.74 12.64 -20.81
CA TRP A 298 -15.81 11.51 -20.85
C TRP A 298 -14.38 11.98 -21.08
N CYS A 299 -13.59 11.99 -20.01
CA CYS A 299 -12.20 12.41 -20.05
C CYS A 299 -11.29 11.21 -20.36
N THR A 300 -10.51 11.31 -21.43
CA THR A 300 -9.50 10.31 -21.81
C THR A 300 -8.13 10.94 -21.96
N ILE A 301 -7.07 10.16 -21.80
CA ILE A 301 -5.71 10.61 -22.01
C ILE A 301 -4.97 9.64 -22.93
N GLU A 302 -4.25 10.19 -23.90
CA GLU A 302 -3.29 9.45 -24.70
C GLU A 302 -1.91 9.58 -24.08
N ILE A 303 -1.27 8.43 -23.84
CA ILE A 303 0.13 8.33 -23.41
C ILE A 303 0.83 7.33 -24.34
N ASP A 304 1.91 7.77 -25.00
CA ASP A 304 2.69 6.96 -25.95
C ASP A 304 1.84 6.26 -27.03
N GLY A 305 0.81 6.94 -27.54
CA GLY A 305 -0.08 6.42 -28.58
C GLY A 305 -1.14 5.42 -28.09
N ILE A 306 -1.37 5.32 -26.78
CA ILE A 306 -2.39 4.44 -26.18
C ILE A 306 -3.38 5.29 -25.38
N ASP A 307 -4.68 5.04 -25.58
CA ASP A 307 -5.75 5.69 -24.83
C ASP A 307 -5.99 5.01 -23.48
N TYR A 308 -6.15 5.85 -22.45
CA TYR A 308 -6.56 5.48 -21.09
C TYR A 308 -7.71 6.37 -20.63
N ALA A 309 -8.49 5.89 -19.65
CA ALA A 309 -9.51 6.71 -19.00
C ALA A 309 -8.89 7.62 -17.93
N LEU A 310 -9.23 8.92 -17.97
CA LEU A 310 -8.87 9.88 -16.92
C LEU A 310 -9.84 9.85 -15.75
N ASN A 311 -11.13 9.62 -16.02
CA ASN A 311 -12.20 9.64 -15.02
C ASN A 311 -13.03 8.34 -15.05
N GLY A 312 -13.89 8.16 -14.02
CA GLY A 312 -14.75 6.98 -13.88
C GLY A 312 -15.66 6.77 -15.08
N SER A 313 -16.35 7.85 -15.49
CA SER A 313 -17.31 7.83 -16.60
C SER A 313 -16.70 7.36 -17.93
N ALA A 314 -15.48 7.79 -18.27
CA ALA A 314 -14.81 7.33 -19.48
C ALA A 314 -14.38 5.87 -19.40
N SER A 315 -13.94 5.42 -18.21
CA SER A 315 -13.54 4.03 -17.97
C SER A 315 -14.72 3.09 -18.21
N ASP A 316 -15.91 3.45 -17.69
CA ASP A 316 -17.11 2.65 -17.86
C ASP A 316 -17.67 2.69 -19.28
N ARG A 317 -17.66 3.85 -19.92
CA ARG A 317 -18.19 4.01 -21.28
C ARG A 317 -17.34 3.26 -22.31
N TYR A 318 -16.03 3.46 -22.28
CA TYR A 318 -15.12 2.95 -23.31
C TYR A 318 -14.46 1.64 -22.93
N LYS A 319 -14.68 1.14 -21.71
CA LYS A 319 -14.01 -0.06 -21.17
C LYS A 319 -12.48 0.06 -21.24
N LEU A 320 -11.98 1.27 -21.07
CA LEU A 320 -10.56 1.59 -20.98
C LEU A 320 -10.09 1.45 -19.53
N ASP A 321 -8.88 0.95 -19.33
CA ASP A 321 -8.22 1.01 -18.04
C ASP A 321 -8.00 2.47 -17.63
N SER A 322 -8.15 2.75 -16.33
CA SER A 322 -7.75 4.07 -15.80
C SER A 322 -6.24 4.22 -15.90
N VAL A 323 -5.75 5.46 -15.96
CA VAL A 323 -4.29 5.72 -16.00
C VAL A 323 -3.57 5.09 -14.80
N ALA A 324 -4.20 5.13 -13.62
CA ALA A 324 -3.68 4.55 -12.39
C ALA A 324 -3.67 3.01 -12.43
N ASP A 325 -4.73 2.39 -12.96
CA ASP A 325 -4.82 0.93 -13.09
C ASP A 325 -3.85 0.37 -14.12
N ALA A 326 -3.67 1.10 -15.22
CA ALA A 326 -2.71 0.75 -16.26
C ALA A 326 -1.26 0.84 -15.79
N GLY A 327 -1.00 1.59 -14.70
CA GLY A 327 0.33 1.87 -14.16
C GLY A 327 1.06 2.98 -14.92
N MET A 328 0.31 3.89 -15.56
CA MET A 328 0.85 4.97 -16.39
C MET A 328 0.97 6.29 -15.62
N SER A 329 0.29 6.42 -14.49
CA SER A 329 0.51 7.50 -13.54
C SER A 329 1.43 7.06 -12.40
N ILE A 330 2.20 8.01 -11.90
CA ILE A 330 2.99 7.90 -10.68
C ILE A 330 1.98 7.87 -9.54
N ARG A 331 1.92 6.73 -8.84
CA ARG A 331 1.06 6.57 -7.66
C ARG A 331 1.33 7.71 -6.68
N GLY A 332 0.26 8.37 -6.26
CA GLY A 332 0.27 9.46 -5.30
C GLY A 332 0.47 10.86 -5.81
N LYS A 333 0.58 11.01 -7.12
CA LYS A 333 0.42 12.30 -7.74
C LYS A 333 -1.01 12.45 -8.21
N SER A 334 -1.61 13.58 -7.89
CA SER A 334 -2.99 13.87 -8.29
C SER A 334 -3.08 13.95 -9.81
N ILE A 335 -4.07 13.24 -10.36
CA ILE A 335 -4.49 13.38 -11.76
C ILE A 335 -5.67 14.37 -11.91
N GLY A 336 -6.23 14.84 -10.79
CA GLY A 336 -7.37 15.76 -10.76
C GLY A 336 -7.19 16.98 -11.66
N PRO A 337 -6.05 17.69 -11.63
CA PRO A 337 -5.82 18.82 -12.54
C PRO A 337 -5.96 18.47 -14.03
N PHE A 338 -5.70 17.22 -14.43
CA PHE A 338 -5.88 16.77 -15.81
C PHE A 338 -7.33 16.40 -16.12
N ILE A 339 -8.12 16.01 -15.12
CA ILE A 339 -9.57 15.86 -15.23
C ILE A 339 -10.20 17.25 -15.40
N ASP A 340 -9.86 18.19 -14.53
CA ASP A 340 -10.32 19.60 -14.60
C ASP A 340 -10.01 20.21 -15.97
N MET A 341 -8.73 20.16 -16.38
CA MET A 341 -8.29 20.68 -17.67
C MET A 341 -9.00 20.02 -18.85
N ALA A 342 -9.42 18.75 -18.74
CA ALA A 342 -10.15 18.06 -19.80
C ALA A 342 -11.61 18.52 -19.86
N LEU A 343 -12.28 18.62 -18.71
CA LEU A 343 -13.65 19.12 -18.60
C LEU A 343 -13.77 20.57 -19.12
N GLU A 344 -12.82 21.43 -18.75
CA GLU A 344 -12.73 22.82 -19.22
C GLU A 344 -12.60 22.95 -20.75
N LEU A 345 -12.17 21.91 -21.48
CA LEU A 345 -12.09 21.96 -22.94
C LEU A 345 -13.46 22.12 -23.61
N ASN A 346 -14.56 21.82 -22.91
CA ASN A 346 -15.93 22.00 -23.43
C ASN A 346 -16.60 23.31 -22.98
N GLU A 347 -15.96 24.07 -22.09
CA GLU A 347 -16.43 25.40 -21.69
C GLU A 347 -15.98 26.50 -22.67
N LYS A 348 -15.12 26.14 -23.63
CA LYS A 348 -14.60 26.99 -24.71
C LYS A 348 -15.07 26.48 -26.07
#